data_AF-A0A442X688-F1
#
_entry.id   AF-A0A442X688-F1
#
_cell.length_a   1.000
_cell.length_b   1.000
_cell.length_c   1.000
_cell.angle_alpha   90.00
_cell.angle_beta   90.00
_cell.angle_gamma   90.00
#
_symmetry.space_group_name_H-M   'P 1'
#
loop_
_entity.id
_entity.type
_entity.pdbx_description
1 polymer ?
#
loop_
_entity_poly.entity_id
_entity_poly.type
_entity_poly.pdbx_seq_one_letter_code
_entity_poly.pdbx_strand_id
1 'polypeptide(L)' 'MIEIHSIEAANARLRIRRAEHSLKRANDLLDEEGGVALNLALCGRIRAARRHLIEARTRLMTIDPARTS' A
#
# COMPACT_ATOMS: atom_id res chain seq x y z
N MET A 1 24.17 -34.87 -16.17
CA MET A 1 22.70 -35.07 -16.08
C MET A 1 22.19 -34.95 -14.64
N ILE A 2 22.82 -35.61 -13.65
CA ILE A 2 22.47 -35.50 -12.22
C ILE A 2 22.64 -34.06 -11.66
N GLU A 3 23.65 -33.34 -12.14
CA GLU A 3 23.92 -31.95 -11.70
C GLU A 3 22.87 -30.93 -12.15
N ILE A 4 22.26 -31.10 -13.33
CA ILE A 4 21.21 -30.19 -13.80
C ILE A 4 19.96 -30.34 -12.91
N HIS A 5 19.58 -31.59 -12.61
CA HIS A 5 18.46 -31.89 -11.72
C HIS A 5 18.70 -31.40 -10.28
N SER A 6 19.95 -31.46 -9.79
CA SER A 6 20.28 -30.95 -8.45
C SER A 6 20.21 -29.42 -8.38
N ILE A 7 20.65 -28.73 -9.44
CA ILE A 7 20.56 -27.27 -9.56
C ILE A 7 19.10 -26.81 -9.65
N GLU A 8 18.28 -27.46 -10.47
CA GLU A 8 16.84 -27.14 -10.55
C GLU A 8 16.13 -27.36 -9.23
N ALA A 9 16.41 -28.46 -8.53
CA ALA A 9 15.84 -28.73 -7.21
C ALA A 9 16.30 -27.72 -6.15
N ALA A 10 17.53 -27.22 -6.23
CA ALA A 10 18.02 -26.14 -5.35
C ALA A 10 17.31 -24.81 -5.64
N ASN A 11 17.15 -24.47 -6.92
CA ASN A 11 16.44 -23.26 -7.35
C ASN A 11 14.95 -23.29 -6.95
N ALA A 12 14.28 -24.43 -7.11
CA ALA A 12 12.89 -24.60 -6.68
C ALA A 12 12.75 -24.36 -5.17
N ARG A 13 13.63 -24.96 -4.35
CA ARG A 13 13.66 -24.75 -2.90
C ARG A 13 13.91 -23.29 -2.52
N LEU A 14 14.82 -22.61 -3.22
CA LEU A 14 15.09 -21.19 -3.00
C LEU A 14 13.86 -20.32 -3.31
N ARG A 15 13.16 -20.60 -4.42
CA ARG A 15 11.93 -19.88 -4.79
C ARG A 15 10.82 -20.07 -3.77
N ILE A 16 10.64 -21.30 -3.26
CA ILE A 16 9.66 -21.60 -2.22
C ILE A 16 9.98 -20.79 -0.95
N ARG A 17 11.22 -20.85 -0.45
CA ARG A 17 11.62 -20.11 0.75
C ARG A 17 11.43 -18.60 0.61
N ARG A 18 11.71 -18.05 -0.58
CA ARG A 18 11.47 -16.62 -0.87
C ARG A 18 9.97 -16.29 -0.86
N ALA A 19 9.14 -17.14 -1.46
CA ALA A 19 7.69 -16.97 -1.47
C ALA A 19 7.12 -17.05 -0.05
N GLU A 20 7.54 -18.03 0.75
CA GLU A 20 7.15 -18.17 2.17
C GLU A 20 7.54 -16.94 2.99
N HIS A 21 8.77 -16.45 2.83
CA HIS A 21 9.22 -15.25 3.52
C HIS A 21 8.43 -13.99 3.10
N SER A 22 8.14 -13.86 1.79
CA SER A 22 7.31 -12.76 1.29
C SER A 22 5.90 -12.82 1.86
N LEU A 23 5.31 -14.01 1.93
CA LEU A 23 3.99 -14.23 2.51
C LEU A 23 3.98 -13.90 4.00
N LYS A 24 4.98 -14.35 4.75
CA LYS A 24 5.12 -14.02 6.17
C LYS A 24 5.16 -12.50 6.38
N ARG A 25 6.01 -11.79 5.64
CA ARG A 25 6.08 -10.32 5.74
C ARG A 25 4.76 -9.62 5.39
N ALA A 26 4.02 -10.13 4.42
CA ALA A 26 2.71 -9.60 4.08
C ALA A 26 1.71 -9.82 5.23
N ASN A 27 1.72 -11.00 5.84
CA ASN A 27 0.89 -11.30 7.00
C ASN A 27 1.27 -10.44 8.21
N ASP A 28 2.57 -10.25 8.49
CA ASP A 28 3.03 -9.39 9.60
C ASP A 28 2.58 -7.92 9.41
N LEU A 29 2.49 -7.44 8.16
CA LEU A 29 1.96 -6.11 7.84
C LEU A 29 0.44 -6.01 7.98
N LEU A 30 -0.25 -7.14 7.86
CA LEU A 30 -1.71 -7.25 7.98
C LEU A 30 -2.16 -7.72 9.36
N ASP A 31 -1.22 -8.12 10.22
CA ASP A 31 -1.47 -8.46 11.62
C ASP A 31 -2.11 -7.28 12.35
N GLU A 32 -2.81 -7.53 13.45
CA GLU A 32 -3.71 -6.55 14.09
C GLU A 32 -3.04 -5.19 14.30
N GLU A 33 -1.79 -5.17 14.75
CA GLU A 33 -1.04 -3.93 14.97
C GLU A 33 -0.63 -3.24 13.65
N GLY A 34 -0.13 -4.00 12.67
CA GLY A 34 0.27 -3.49 11.35
C GLY A 34 -0.91 -3.00 10.51
N GLY A 35 -2.02 -3.75 10.53
CA GLY A 35 -3.27 -3.42 9.86
C GLY A 35 -3.91 -2.17 10.45
N VAL A 36 -3.92 -2.01 11.77
CA VAL A 36 -4.39 -0.78 12.44
C VAL A 36 -3.52 0.42 12.07
N ALA A 37 -2.19 0.29 12.10
CA ALA A 37 -1.28 1.36 11.70
C ALA A 37 -1.48 1.77 10.24
N LEU A 38 -1.62 0.80 9.33
CA LEU A 38 -1.89 1.04 7.90
C LEU A 38 -3.22 1.78 7.70
N ASN A 39 -4.28 1.32 8.36
CA ASN A 39 -5.60 1.94 8.29
C ASN A 39 -5.59 3.38 8.81
N LEU A 40 -4.88 3.62 9.92
CA LEU A 40 -4.75 4.97 10.49
C LEU A 40 -3.99 5.91 9.54
N ALA A 41 -2.88 5.44 8.95
CA ALA A 41 -2.12 6.20 7.97
C ALA A 41 -2.96 6.53 6.72
N LEU A 42 -3.72 5.56 6.21
CA LEU A 42 -4.64 5.75 5.09
C LEU A 42 -5.73 6.78 5.41
N CYS A 43 -6.35 6.65 6.58
CA CYS A 43 -7.35 7.62 7.06
C CYS A 43 -6.76 9.02 7.17
N GLY A 44 -5.52 9.16 7.65
CA GLY A 44 -4.79 10.42 7.71
C GLY A 44 -4.63 11.06 6.32
N ARG A 45 -4.20 10.28 5.33
CA ARG A 45 -4.06 10.73 3.92
C ARG A 45 -5.40 11.16 3.32
N ILE A 46 -6.47 10.40 3.54
CA ILE A 46 -7.82 10.75 3.05
C ILE A 46 -8.30 12.06 3.69
N ARG A 47 -8.12 12.23 5.00
CA ARG A 47 -8.47 13.47 5.69
C ARG A 47 -7.69 14.66 5.15
N ALA A 48 -6.39 14.51 4.90
CA ALA A 48 -5.57 15.56 4.29
C ALA A 48 -6.08 15.93 2.89
N ALA A 49 -6.33 14.94 2.03
CA ALA A 49 -6.87 15.17 0.69
C ALA A 49 -8.24 15.88 0.73
N ARG A 50 -9.14 15.47 1.63
CA ARG A 50 -10.44 16.13 1.83
C ARG A 50 -10.29 17.59 2.27
N ARG A 51 -9.37 17.90 3.19
CA ARG A 51 -9.09 19.28 3.60
C ARG A 51 -8.61 20.12 2.43
N HIS A 52 -7.65 19.63 1.66
CA HIS A 52 -7.15 20.33 0.48
C HIS A 52 -8.24 20.57 -0.57
N LEU A 53 -9.15 19.61 -0.79
CA LEU A 53 -10.29 19.80 -1.68
C LEU A 53 -11.22 20.91 -1.20
N ILE A 54 -11.52 20.95 0.10
CA ILE A 54 -12.36 21.99 0.69
C ILE A 54 -11.68 23.36 0.54
N GLU A 55 -10.40 23.47 0.91
CA GLU A 55 -9.62 24.71 0.77
C GLU A 55 -9.60 25.22 -0.67
N ALA A 56 -9.38 24.32 -1.64
CA ALA A 56 -9.40 24.65 -3.06
C ALA A 56 -10.78 25.15 -3.51
N ARG A 57 -11.87 24.51 -3.06
CA ARG A 57 -13.25 24.94 -3.36
C ARG A 57 -13.56 26.30 -2.76
N THR A 58 -13.21 26.52 -1.49
CA THR A 58 -13.39 27.82 -0.83
C THR A 58 -12.63 28.91 -1.58
N ARG A 59 -11.38 28.64 -1.97
CA ARG A 59 -10.58 29.60 -2.74
C ARG A 59 -11.17 29.89 -4.12
N LEU A 60 -11.72 28.88 -4.79
CA LEU A 60 -12.41 29.06 -6.06
C LEU A 60 -13.65 29.96 -5.89
N MET A 61 -14.47 29.73 -4.87
CA MET A 61 -15.64 30.58 -4.57
C MET A 61 -15.24 32.03 -4.28
N THR A 62 -14.09 32.26 -3.65
CA THR A 62 -13.57 33.62 -3.43
C THR A 62 -13.14 34.31 -4.73
N ILE A 63 -12.54 33.56 -5.66
CA ILE A 63 -12.00 34.11 -6.92
C ILE A 63 -13.10 34.31 -7.96
N ASP A 64 -14.04 33.36 -8.06
CA ASP A 64 -15.10 33.35 -9.06
C ASP A 64 -16.44 32.92 -8.42
N PRO A 65 -17.12 33.86 -7.74
CA PRO A 65 -18.39 33.57 -7.08
C PRO A 65 -19.53 33.29 -8.09
N ALA A 66 -19.41 33.72 -9.34
CA ALA A 66 -20.45 33.57 -10.37
C ALA A 66 -20.49 32.17 -11.00
N ARG A 67 -19.40 31.40 -10.91
CA ARG A 67 -19.28 30.07 -11.53
C ARG A 67 -19.72 28.91 -10.65
N THR A 68 -20.30 29.18 -9.48
CA THR A 68 -20.72 28.16 -8.51
C THR A 68 -22.24 28.05 -8.27
N SER A 69 -23.08 28.70 -9.09
CA SER A 69 -24.54 28.50 -9.12
C SER A 69 -24.97 27.34 -10.00
#